data_AF-A0A9W8TC88-F1
#
_entry.id   AF-A0A9W8TC88-F1
#
_cell.length_a   1.000
_cell.length_b   1.000
_cell.length_c   1.000
_cell.angle_alpha   90.00
_cell.angle_beta   90.00
_cell.angle_gamma   90.00
#
_symmetry.space_group_name_H-M   'P 1'
#
loop_
_entity.id
_entity.type
_entity.pdbx_description
1 polymer ?
#
loop_
_entity_poly.entity_id
_entity_poly.type
_entity_poly.pdbx_seq_one_letter_code
_entity_poly.pdbx_strand_id
1 'polypeptide(L)'
;MKRFSSIIWPTDFWGIMDQRQAELAKKFAQLIERELAVPFESLSFEEIWADAPPPGANGQSLPDFINPATAALAYDVYHNCDEFRAKHWEMFNHAPYTTIPNERLWAIGKKISEDERDAGFAQIEVYRRWFTDNILTGKHANALTILPLETMTPRYRDEPPTFKRPPQDGINALSLAPVLHSPILAVPSKTIFNLAVNYN
;
A
#
# COMPACT_ATOMS: atom_id res chain seq x y z
N MET A 1 -16.33 11.94 -20.39
CA MET A 1 -15.29 11.38 -19.49
C MET A 1 -14.89 12.49 -18.53
N LYS A 2 -14.92 12.26 -17.20
CA LYS A 2 -14.49 13.28 -16.23
C LYS A 2 -12.97 13.47 -16.36
N ARG A 3 -12.51 14.73 -16.46
CA ARG A 3 -11.08 15.05 -16.53
C ARG A 3 -10.47 15.00 -15.13
N PHE A 4 -9.21 14.61 -15.02
CA PHE A 4 -8.48 14.68 -13.75
C PHE A 4 -8.39 16.14 -13.27
N SER A 5 -8.45 16.36 -11.96
CA SER A 5 -8.43 17.70 -11.36
C SER A 5 -7.05 18.11 -10.87
N SER A 6 -6.20 17.15 -10.51
CA SER A 6 -4.85 17.37 -9.99
C SER A 6 -4.03 16.08 -10.01
N ILE A 7 -2.74 16.18 -9.72
CA ILE A 7 -1.85 15.07 -9.40
C ILE A 7 -1.35 15.24 -7.96
N ILE A 8 -1.44 14.19 -7.16
CA ILE A 8 -0.96 14.15 -5.77
C ILE A 8 0.33 13.32 -5.70
N TRP A 9 1.36 13.91 -5.10
CA TRP A 9 2.60 13.27 -4.68
C TRP A 9 2.59 13.06 -3.17
N PRO A 10 2.29 11.85 -2.68
CA PRO A 10 2.15 11.62 -1.25
C PRO A 10 3.53 11.42 -0.60
N THR A 11 4.00 12.42 0.14
CA THR A 11 5.37 12.48 0.66
C THR A 11 5.67 11.35 1.64
N ASP A 12 4.68 10.89 2.40
CA ASP A 12 4.86 9.82 3.39
C ASP A 12 5.26 8.49 2.73
N PHE A 13 4.75 8.22 1.53
CA PHE A 13 5.09 7.01 0.77
C PHE A 13 6.41 7.15 0.03
N TRP A 14 6.70 8.32 -0.51
CA TRP A 14 7.94 8.55 -1.27
C TRP A 14 9.15 8.77 -0.35
N GLY A 15 8.96 9.23 0.88
CA GLY A 15 10.02 9.46 1.86
C GLY A 15 10.75 8.20 2.32
N ILE A 16 10.12 7.02 2.16
CA ILE A 16 10.71 5.72 2.49
C ILE A 16 11.39 5.02 1.30
N MET A 17 11.34 5.61 0.11
CA MET A 17 11.89 5.03 -1.12
C MET A 17 13.33 5.49 -1.39
N ASP A 18 14.03 4.78 -2.28
CA ASP A 18 15.33 5.25 -2.77
C ASP A 18 15.17 6.61 -3.48
N GLN A 19 16.00 7.57 -3.08
CA GLN A 19 15.92 8.94 -3.55
C GLN A 19 16.05 9.07 -5.07
N ARG A 20 16.92 8.25 -5.71
CA ARG A 20 17.11 8.30 -7.17
C ARG A 20 15.87 7.80 -7.88
N GLN A 21 15.25 6.72 -7.39
CA GLN A 21 14.00 6.19 -7.94
C GLN A 21 12.83 7.16 -7.73
N ALA A 22 12.75 7.80 -6.56
CA ALA A 22 11.76 8.83 -6.27
C ALA A 22 11.90 10.03 -7.22
N GLU A 23 13.13 10.50 -7.49
CA GLU A 23 13.39 11.59 -8.45
C GLU A 23 13.00 11.23 -9.89
N LEU A 24 13.25 10.00 -10.33
CA LEU A 24 12.83 9.52 -11.65
C LEU A 24 11.31 9.47 -11.77
N ALA A 25 10.64 8.91 -10.77
CA ALA A 25 9.18 8.86 -10.73
C ALA A 25 8.57 10.28 -10.66
N LYS A 26 9.21 11.21 -9.94
CA LYS A 26 8.78 12.62 -9.89
C LYS A 26 8.91 13.31 -11.25
N LYS A 27 10.00 13.06 -12.00
CA LYS A 27 10.16 13.55 -13.38
C LYS A 27 9.06 13.01 -14.30
N PHE A 28 8.66 11.75 -14.10
CA PHE A 28 7.53 11.16 -14.82
C PHE A 28 6.20 11.81 -14.44
N ALA A 29 5.94 12.06 -13.16
CA ALA A 29 4.74 12.79 -12.70
C ALA A 29 4.68 14.22 -13.29
N GLN A 30 5.81 14.92 -13.37
CA GLN A 30 5.91 16.23 -14.02
C GLN A 30 5.66 16.20 -15.54
N LEU A 31 5.93 15.08 -16.20
CA LEU A 31 5.51 14.89 -17.60
C LEU A 31 3.99 14.80 -17.69
N ILE A 32 3.37 13.99 -16.83
CA ILE A 32 1.90 13.85 -16.77
C ILE A 32 1.24 15.19 -16.46
N GLU A 33 1.80 15.97 -15.53
CA GLU A 33 1.33 17.31 -15.18
C GLU A 33 1.21 18.21 -16.42
N ARG A 34 2.27 18.27 -17.23
CA ARG A 34 2.30 19.08 -18.46
C ARG A 34 1.32 18.60 -19.51
N GLU A 35 1.21 17.29 -19.71
CA GLU A 35 0.32 16.70 -20.71
C GLU A 35 -1.16 16.86 -20.35
N LEU A 36 -1.50 16.75 -19.06
CA LEU A 36 -2.87 16.90 -18.58
C LEU A 36 -3.24 18.35 -18.25
N ALA A 37 -2.25 19.24 -18.11
CA ALA A 37 -2.41 20.64 -17.68
C ALA A 37 -3.20 20.78 -16.36
N VAL A 38 -2.87 19.95 -15.38
CA VAL A 38 -3.47 19.95 -14.03
C VAL A 38 -2.38 20.22 -12.98
N PRO A 39 -2.70 20.79 -11.80
CA PRO A 39 -1.69 21.06 -10.77
C PRO A 39 -1.08 19.77 -10.21
N PHE A 40 0.24 19.78 -10.01
CA PHE A 40 0.99 18.74 -9.29
C PHE A 40 1.37 19.20 -7.89
N GLU A 41 0.88 18.50 -6.86
CA GLU A 41 1.03 18.92 -5.46
C GLU A 41 1.59 17.80 -4.59
N SER A 42 2.54 18.15 -3.73
CA SER A 42 3.04 17.27 -2.67
C SER A 42 2.17 17.40 -1.44
N LEU A 43 1.72 16.28 -0.87
CA LEU A 43 0.92 16.23 0.35
C LEU A 43 1.49 15.20 1.32
N SER A 44 1.52 15.53 2.62
CA SER A 44 1.64 14.53 3.68
C SER A 44 0.24 14.24 4.21
N PHE A 45 -0.19 12.98 4.13
CA PHE A 45 -1.43 12.52 4.71
C PHE A 45 -1.36 12.47 6.23
N GLU A 46 -0.18 12.23 6.80
CA GLU A 46 0.04 12.31 8.25
C GLU A 46 -0.13 13.74 8.78
N GLU A 47 0.42 14.76 8.09
CA GLU A 47 0.22 16.16 8.47
C GLU A 47 -1.25 16.56 8.36
N ILE A 48 -1.92 16.21 7.26
CA ILE A 48 -3.35 16.51 7.08
C ILE A 48 -4.21 15.77 8.13
N TRP A 49 -3.82 14.57 8.54
CA TRP A 49 -4.50 13.84 9.62
C TRP A 49 -4.34 14.55 10.97
N ALA A 50 -3.14 15.05 11.26
CA ALA A 50 -2.89 15.80 12.49
C ALA A 50 -3.74 17.08 12.58
N ASP A 51 -3.92 17.76 11.45
CA ASP A 51 -4.73 18.98 11.36
C ASP A 51 -6.24 18.72 11.38
N ALA A 52 -6.69 17.64 10.73
CA ALA A 52 -8.10 17.31 10.57
C ALA A 52 -8.38 15.82 10.86
N PRO A 53 -8.17 15.33 12.10
CA PRO A 53 -8.41 13.93 12.42
C PRO A 53 -9.91 13.60 12.41
N PRO A 54 -10.31 12.38 12.02
CA PRO A 54 -11.72 12.00 12.09
C PRO A 54 -12.17 11.90 13.56
N PRO A 55 -13.46 12.19 13.88
CA PRO A 55 -13.95 12.16 15.27
C PRO A 55 -13.69 10.84 16.01
N GLY A 56 -13.66 9.71 15.28
CA GLY A 56 -13.40 8.38 15.85
C GLY A 56 -11.93 8.06 16.14
N ALA A 57 -10.98 8.95 15.80
CA ALA A 57 -9.55 8.73 16.02
C ALA A 57 -9.12 8.94 17.48
N ASN A 58 -9.94 9.60 18.32
CA ASN A 58 -9.63 9.85 19.74
C ASN A 58 -8.23 10.45 20.00
N GLY A 59 -7.74 11.29 19.07
CA GLY A 59 -6.42 11.92 19.17
C GLY A 59 -5.23 11.02 18.80
N GLN A 60 -5.46 9.82 18.25
CA GLN A 60 -4.40 8.96 17.73
C GLN A 60 -3.77 9.57 16.48
N SER A 61 -2.45 9.37 16.33
CA SER A 61 -1.77 9.62 15.06
C SER A 61 -2.31 8.70 13.97
N LEU A 62 -2.11 9.07 12.70
CA LEU A 62 -2.55 8.21 11.59
C LEU A 62 -1.95 6.80 11.68
N PRO A 63 -0.62 6.62 11.89
CA PRO A 63 -0.03 5.30 12.07
C PRO A 63 -0.63 4.52 13.25
N ASP A 64 -0.80 5.17 14.40
CA ASP A 64 -1.35 4.50 15.60
C ASP A 64 -2.80 4.05 15.40
N PHE A 65 -3.57 4.82 14.62
CA PHE A 65 -4.95 4.49 14.30
C PHE A 65 -5.06 3.34 13.30
N ILE A 66 -4.28 3.36 12.22
CA ILE A 66 -4.50 2.46 11.07
C ILE A 66 -3.64 1.20 11.09
N ASN A 67 -2.45 1.23 11.68
CA ASN A 67 -1.55 0.08 11.68
C ASN A 67 -2.18 -1.15 12.35
N PRO A 68 -2.81 -1.04 13.53
CA PRO A 68 -3.48 -2.18 14.17
C PRO A 68 -4.66 -2.69 13.33
N ALA A 69 -5.40 -1.80 12.67
CA ALA A 69 -6.56 -2.16 11.86
C ALA A 69 -6.19 -3.12 10.72
N THR A 70 -5.00 -2.94 10.11
CA THR A 70 -4.55 -3.81 9.01
C THR A 70 -4.19 -5.22 9.45
N ALA A 71 -3.97 -5.47 10.74
CA ALA A 71 -3.78 -6.82 11.24
C ALA A 71 -5.04 -7.69 11.06
N ALA A 72 -6.24 -7.07 11.02
CA ALA A 72 -7.51 -7.75 10.77
C ALA A 72 -7.52 -8.53 9.44
N LEU A 73 -6.74 -8.09 8.45
CA LEU A 73 -6.61 -8.79 7.16
C LEU A 73 -6.07 -10.22 7.32
N ALA A 74 -5.29 -10.49 8.38
CA ALA A 74 -4.75 -11.81 8.64
C ALA A 74 -5.84 -12.85 8.93
N TYR A 75 -6.99 -12.43 9.48
CA TYR A 75 -8.16 -13.30 9.70
C TYR A 75 -8.62 -13.92 8.38
N ASP A 76 -8.93 -13.06 7.40
CA ASP A 76 -9.41 -13.51 6.08
C ASP A 76 -8.33 -14.35 5.37
N VAL A 77 -7.04 -14.00 5.49
CA VAL A 77 -5.94 -14.81 4.92
C VAL A 77 -5.87 -16.22 5.49
N TYR A 78 -6.22 -16.40 6.77
CA TYR A 78 -6.28 -17.71 7.38
C TYR A 78 -7.59 -18.42 7.03
N HIS A 79 -8.74 -17.82 7.32
CA HIS A 79 -10.06 -18.47 7.25
C HIS A 79 -10.56 -18.72 5.83
N ASN A 80 -10.11 -17.94 4.83
CA ASN A 80 -10.40 -18.25 3.41
C ASN A 80 -9.80 -19.59 2.94
N CYS A 81 -8.89 -20.19 3.71
CA CYS A 81 -8.31 -21.50 3.44
C CYS A 81 -8.85 -22.62 4.34
N ASP A 82 -9.90 -22.40 5.14
CA ASP A 82 -10.48 -23.42 6.02
C ASP A 82 -10.93 -24.66 5.25
N GLU A 83 -11.73 -24.46 4.20
CA GLU A 83 -12.23 -25.57 3.38
C GLU A 83 -11.08 -26.34 2.71
N PHE A 84 -10.09 -25.62 2.18
CA PHE A 84 -8.91 -26.23 1.57
C PHE A 84 -8.16 -27.10 2.59
N ARG A 85 -7.90 -26.59 3.80
CA ARG A 85 -7.21 -27.34 4.85
C ARG A 85 -7.99 -28.58 5.28
N ALA A 86 -9.32 -28.47 5.42
CA ALA A 86 -10.19 -29.59 5.78
C ALA A 86 -10.12 -30.71 4.73
N LYS A 87 -10.29 -30.37 3.45
CA LYS A 87 -10.22 -31.32 2.33
C LYS A 87 -8.85 -31.97 2.18
N HIS A 88 -7.78 -31.20 2.36
CA HIS A 88 -6.42 -31.74 2.33
C HIS A 88 -6.19 -32.76 3.45
N TRP A 89 -6.69 -32.48 4.65
CA TRP A 89 -6.60 -33.43 5.77
C TRP A 89 -7.40 -34.70 5.51
N GLU A 90 -8.64 -34.58 5.00
CA GLU A 90 -9.47 -35.74 4.65
C GLU A 90 -8.78 -36.66 3.62
N MET A 91 -8.13 -36.07 2.61
CA MET A 91 -7.52 -36.81 1.51
C MET A 91 -6.15 -37.41 1.85
N PHE A 92 -5.32 -36.68 2.59
CA PHE A 92 -3.91 -37.04 2.79
C PHE A 92 -3.54 -37.32 4.25
N ASN A 93 -4.46 -37.11 5.19
CA ASN A 93 -4.27 -37.29 6.63
C ASN A 93 -3.10 -36.46 7.22
N HIS A 94 -2.83 -35.29 6.63
CA HIS A 94 -1.91 -34.29 7.16
C HIS A 94 -2.26 -32.87 6.69
N ALA A 95 -1.70 -31.85 7.35
CA ALA A 95 -1.86 -30.45 6.97
C ALA A 95 -1.12 -30.13 5.66
N PRO A 96 -1.60 -29.17 4.85
CA PRO A 96 -0.90 -28.75 3.64
C PRO A 96 0.45 -28.11 3.99
N TYR A 97 1.42 -28.26 3.09
CA TYR A 97 2.68 -27.54 3.20
C TYR A 97 2.45 -26.03 3.05
N THR A 98 3.13 -25.25 3.89
CA THR A 98 3.11 -23.79 3.87
C THR A 98 4.52 -23.25 3.85
N THR A 99 4.71 -22.10 3.18
CA THR A 99 5.97 -21.38 3.27
C THR A 99 6.06 -20.68 4.63
N ILE A 100 7.28 -20.48 5.16
CA ILE A 100 7.50 -19.79 6.45
C ILE A 100 6.75 -18.44 6.55
N PRO A 101 6.72 -17.58 5.50
CA PRO A 101 5.92 -16.35 5.57
C PRO A 101 4.42 -16.59 5.76
N ASN A 102 3.85 -17.57 5.05
CA ASN A 102 2.44 -17.92 5.19
C ASN A 102 2.15 -18.51 6.59
N GLU A 103 3.04 -19.35 7.12
CA GLU A 103 2.91 -19.89 8.48
C GLU A 103 2.84 -18.81 9.53
N ARG A 104 3.71 -17.81 9.44
CA ARG A 104 3.72 -16.66 10.37
C ARG A 104 2.41 -15.88 10.29
N LEU A 105 1.94 -15.60 9.08
CA LEU A 105 0.70 -14.85 8.88
C LEU A 105 -0.53 -15.64 9.34
N TRP A 106 -0.59 -16.94 9.05
CA TRP A 106 -1.64 -17.83 9.54
C TRP A 106 -1.63 -17.99 11.06
N ALA A 107 -0.44 -18.01 11.69
CA ALA A 107 -0.33 -18.06 13.14
C ALA A 107 -0.90 -16.82 13.85
N ILE A 108 -0.91 -15.68 13.16
CA ILE A 108 -1.59 -14.45 13.59
C ILE A 108 -3.09 -14.58 13.30
N GLY A 109 -3.45 -14.85 12.04
CA GLY A 109 -4.83 -14.88 11.57
C GLY A 109 -5.74 -15.79 12.36
N LYS A 110 -5.27 -17.00 12.72
CA LYS A 110 -6.05 -17.97 13.51
C LYS A 110 -6.38 -17.53 14.94
N LYS A 111 -5.74 -16.47 15.44
CA LYS A 111 -5.97 -15.92 16.80
C LYS A 111 -6.90 -14.72 16.79
N ILE A 112 -7.19 -14.17 15.62
CA ILE A 112 -8.10 -13.05 15.46
C ILE A 112 -9.52 -13.64 15.43
N SER A 113 -10.43 -13.03 16.17
CA SER A 113 -11.86 -13.34 16.13
C SER A 113 -12.56 -12.58 15.00
N GLU A 114 -13.75 -13.05 14.62
CA GLU A 114 -14.57 -12.36 13.62
C GLU A 114 -14.93 -10.92 14.06
N ASP A 115 -15.23 -10.70 15.34
CA ASP A 115 -15.50 -9.38 15.91
C ASP A 115 -14.29 -8.43 15.81
N GLU A 116 -13.08 -8.92 16.11
CA GLU A 116 -11.84 -8.14 15.94
C GLU A 116 -11.57 -7.82 14.47
N ARG A 117 -11.87 -8.77 13.58
CA ARG A 117 -11.77 -8.56 12.14
C ARG A 117 -12.72 -7.46 11.67
N ASP A 118 -13.99 -7.53 12.06
CA ASP A 118 -15.01 -6.55 11.69
C ASP A 118 -14.70 -5.17 12.28
N ALA A 119 -14.19 -5.09 13.51
CA ALA A 119 -13.73 -3.84 14.12
C ALA A 119 -12.58 -3.21 13.32
N GLY A 120 -11.60 -4.01 12.87
CA GLY A 120 -10.51 -3.53 12.03
C GLY A 120 -11.00 -3.00 10.67
N PHE A 121 -11.93 -3.69 10.01
CA PHE A 121 -12.54 -3.19 8.77
C PHE A 121 -13.36 -1.91 9.00
N ALA A 122 -14.05 -1.78 10.12
CA ALA A 122 -14.73 -0.54 10.48
C ALA A 122 -13.76 0.65 10.67
N GLN A 123 -12.57 0.41 11.22
CA GLN A 123 -11.50 1.42 11.29
C GLN A 123 -10.95 1.80 9.91
N ILE A 124 -10.74 0.82 9.02
CA ILE A 124 -10.35 1.08 7.63
C ILE A 124 -11.40 1.94 6.91
N GLU A 125 -12.69 1.70 7.17
CA GLU A 125 -13.79 2.50 6.62
C GLU A 125 -13.80 3.94 7.17
N VAL A 126 -13.43 4.16 8.44
CA VAL A 126 -13.19 5.51 8.98
C VAL A 126 -12.08 6.21 8.21
N TYR A 127 -10.93 5.55 8.00
CA TYR A 127 -9.83 6.09 7.20
C TYR A 127 -10.26 6.44 5.77
N ARG A 128 -11.01 5.54 5.11
CA ARG A 128 -11.49 5.75 3.74
C ARG A 128 -12.35 7.01 3.62
N ARG A 129 -13.30 7.19 4.54
CA ARG A 129 -14.17 8.37 4.58
C ARG A 129 -13.37 9.64 4.85
N TRP A 130 -12.50 9.59 5.86
CA TRP A 130 -11.59 10.70 6.16
C TRP A 130 -10.76 11.11 4.94
N PHE A 131 -10.17 10.15 4.23
CA PHE A 131 -9.37 10.41 3.03
C PHE A 131 -10.22 11.05 1.93
N THR A 132 -11.45 10.58 1.75
CA THR A 132 -12.38 11.16 0.78
C THR A 132 -12.71 12.62 1.12
N ASP A 133 -13.01 12.88 2.38
CA ASP A 133 -13.51 14.17 2.84
C ASP A 133 -12.40 15.24 2.96
N ASN A 134 -11.16 14.83 3.20
CA ASN A 134 -10.04 15.74 3.46
C ASN A 134 -8.97 15.75 2.35
N ILE A 135 -8.75 14.63 1.66
CA ILE A 135 -7.75 14.53 0.59
C ILE A 135 -8.39 14.62 -0.79
N LEU A 136 -9.40 13.79 -1.08
CA LEU A 136 -10.08 13.74 -2.38
C LEU A 136 -11.28 14.69 -2.45
N THR A 137 -11.06 15.93 -2.02
CA THR A 137 -12.09 16.97 -1.97
C THR A 137 -11.65 18.23 -2.71
N GLY A 138 -12.60 19.12 -3.04
CA GLY A 138 -12.33 20.40 -3.70
C GLY A 138 -11.49 20.26 -4.98
N LYS A 139 -10.31 20.89 -5.02
CA LYS A 139 -9.37 20.83 -6.15
C LYS A 139 -8.82 19.42 -6.43
N HIS A 140 -8.92 18.50 -5.48
CA HIS A 140 -8.45 17.12 -5.56
C HIS A 140 -9.57 16.09 -5.75
N ALA A 141 -10.81 16.52 -5.97
CA ALA A 141 -11.98 15.64 -6.07
C ALA A 141 -11.89 14.56 -7.18
N ASN A 142 -11.02 14.73 -8.17
CA ASN A 142 -10.71 13.71 -9.18
C ASN A 142 -9.20 13.66 -9.44
N ALA A 143 -8.42 13.50 -8.37
CA ALA A 143 -6.96 13.49 -8.42
C ALA A 143 -6.36 12.16 -8.93
N LEU A 144 -5.19 12.25 -9.54
CA LEU A 144 -4.27 11.13 -9.75
C LEU A 144 -3.25 11.08 -8.61
N THR A 145 -3.26 10.03 -7.80
CA THR A 145 -2.23 9.82 -6.77
C THR A 145 -1.10 8.95 -7.32
N ILE A 146 0.12 9.48 -7.34
CA ILE A 146 1.30 8.77 -7.85
C ILE A 146 1.98 8.06 -6.68
N LEU A 147 1.92 6.73 -6.65
CA LEU A 147 2.43 5.91 -5.55
C LEU A 147 3.67 5.10 -5.98
N PRO A 148 4.62 4.88 -5.06
CA PRO A 148 5.70 3.93 -5.31
C PRO A 148 5.19 2.49 -5.25
N LEU A 149 5.76 1.60 -6.07
CA LEU A 149 5.54 0.16 -5.92
C LEU A 149 6.59 -0.45 -4.98
N GLU A 150 7.86 -0.26 -5.31
CA GLU A 150 8.99 -0.77 -4.54
C GLU A 150 10.29 -0.06 -4.98
N THR A 151 11.29 -0.04 -4.12
CA THR A 151 12.68 0.21 -4.55
C THR A 151 13.16 -1.00 -5.35
N MET A 152 13.20 -0.87 -6.68
CA MET A 152 13.59 -1.95 -7.58
C MET A 152 15.11 -2.06 -7.69
N THR A 153 15.63 -3.24 -7.36
CA THR A 153 17.00 -3.66 -7.66
C THR A 153 16.96 -5.10 -8.20
N PRO A 154 17.95 -5.53 -9.00
CA PRO A 154 18.07 -6.94 -9.36
C PRO A 154 18.09 -7.82 -8.12
N ARG A 155 17.29 -8.89 -8.11
CA ARG A 155 17.25 -9.90 -7.04
C ARG A 155 17.34 -11.27 -7.70
N TYR A 156 18.48 -11.93 -7.54
CA TYR A 156 18.72 -13.23 -8.13
C TYR A 156 18.23 -14.35 -7.23
N ARG A 157 17.81 -15.47 -7.83
CA ARG A 157 17.20 -16.59 -7.11
C ARG A 157 18.24 -17.45 -6.37
N ASP A 158 19.46 -17.46 -6.88
CA ASP A 158 20.63 -18.16 -6.36
C ASP A 158 21.35 -17.40 -5.25
N GLU A 159 21.02 -16.12 -5.05
CA GLU A 159 21.53 -15.32 -3.95
C GLU A 159 20.55 -15.34 -2.76
N PRO A 160 21.04 -15.46 -1.51
CA PRO A 160 20.21 -15.22 -0.35
C PRO A 160 19.55 -13.84 -0.42
N PRO A 161 18.26 -13.70 -0.09
CA PRO A 161 17.59 -12.41 -0.14
C PRO A 161 18.23 -11.46 0.89
N THR A 162 18.98 -10.47 0.40
CA THR A 162 19.57 -9.39 1.22
C THR A 162 18.66 -8.18 1.32
N PHE A 163 17.69 -8.07 0.42
CA PHE A 163 16.75 -6.97 0.39
C PHE A 163 15.79 -7.01 1.57
N LYS A 164 15.63 -5.86 2.23
CA LYS A 164 14.60 -5.61 3.23
C LYS A 164 13.62 -4.60 2.64
N ARG A 165 12.33 -4.95 2.63
CA ARG A 165 11.30 -3.96 2.35
C ARG A 165 11.37 -2.87 3.43
N PRO A 166 11.24 -1.59 3.06
CA PRO A 166 10.92 -0.57 4.05
C PRO A 166 9.71 -1.03 4.89
N PRO A 167 9.62 -0.68 6.18
CA PRO A 167 8.41 -0.92 6.95
C PRO A 167 7.20 -0.40 6.18
N GLN A 168 6.22 -1.27 6.00
CA GLN A 168 4.97 -1.00 5.28
C GLN A 168 3.81 -1.41 6.20
N ASP A 169 3.85 -0.88 7.42
CA ASP A 169 2.77 -1.06 8.39
C ASP A 169 1.55 -0.25 7.93
N GLY A 170 0.36 -0.71 8.32
CA GLY A 170 -0.88 -0.02 7.97
C GLY A 170 -1.16 -0.02 6.47
N ILE A 171 -1.73 1.10 6.00
CA ILE A 171 -2.10 1.27 4.59
C ILE A 171 -0.85 1.67 3.81
N ASN A 172 -0.21 0.67 3.20
CA ASN A 172 0.90 0.86 2.28
C ASN A 172 0.43 1.20 0.86
N ALA A 173 1.40 1.54 -0.01
CA ALA A 173 1.14 2.00 -1.38
C ALA A 173 0.33 1.00 -2.22
N LEU A 174 0.48 -0.31 -1.99
CA LEU A 174 -0.25 -1.35 -2.71
C LEU A 174 -1.68 -1.51 -2.19
N SER A 175 -1.93 -1.18 -0.92
CA SER A 175 -3.24 -1.28 -0.27
C SER A 175 -4.07 0.01 -0.31
N LEU A 176 -3.48 1.17 -0.60
CA LEU A 176 -4.21 2.44 -0.57
C LEU A 176 -5.39 2.43 -1.53
N ALA A 177 -5.18 2.06 -2.79
CA ALA A 177 -6.26 2.09 -3.77
C ALA A 177 -7.37 1.04 -3.52
N PRO A 178 -7.07 -0.22 -3.12
CA PRO A 178 -8.10 -1.13 -2.63
C PRO A 178 -8.91 -0.57 -1.47
N VAL A 179 -8.28 0.07 -0.47
CA VAL A 179 -8.99 0.73 0.64
C VAL A 179 -9.88 1.86 0.15
N LEU A 180 -9.41 2.66 -0.80
CA LEU A 180 -10.17 3.77 -1.37
C LEU A 180 -11.23 3.36 -2.40
N HIS A 181 -11.33 2.07 -2.74
CA HIS A 181 -12.13 1.55 -3.84
C HIS A 181 -11.81 2.24 -5.19
N SER A 182 -10.53 2.58 -5.39
CA SER A 182 -10.06 3.33 -6.54
C SER A 182 -9.45 2.42 -7.61
N PRO A 183 -9.57 2.77 -8.91
CA PRO A 183 -8.85 2.06 -9.97
C PRO A 183 -7.33 2.26 -9.85
N ILE A 184 -6.56 1.25 -10.27
CA ILE A 184 -5.09 1.24 -10.20
C ILE A 184 -4.53 1.00 -11.60
N LEU A 185 -3.47 1.72 -11.93
CA LEU A 185 -2.65 1.48 -13.12
C LEU A 185 -1.18 1.44 -12.72
N ALA A 186 -0.52 0.32 -12.99
CA ALA A 186 0.93 0.20 -12.88
C ALA A 186 1.58 0.61 -14.21
N VAL A 187 2.49 1.59 -14.18
CA VAL A 187 3.18 2.09 -15.37
C VAL A 187 4.68 1.85 -15.22
N PRO A 188 5.32 1.13 -16.16
CA PRO A 188 6.77 1.05 -16.21
C PRO A 188 7.37 2.44 -16.51
N SER A 189 8.13 3.00 -15.57
CA SER A 189 8.98 4.17 -15.80
C SER A 189 10.42 3.72 -16.01
N LYS A 190 11.08 4.25 -17.06
CA LYS A 190 12.44 3.89 -17.53
C LYS A 190 13.36 3.22 -16.50
N THR A 191 13.87 2.05 -16.84
CA THR A 191 14.93 1.35 -16.11
C THR A 191 16.28 2.05 -16.31
N ILE A 192 16.98 2.45 -15.24
CA ILE A 192 18.40 2.75 -15.33
C ILE A 192 19.16 1.42 -15.33
N PHE A 193 19.38 0.85 -16.51
CA PHE A 193 20.53 -0.03 -16.74
C PHE A 193 21.59 0.81 -17.45
N ASN A 194 22.40 1.55 -16.68
CA ASN A 194 23.71 1.97 -17.18
C ASN A 194 24.64 0.76 -17.10
N LEU A 195 24.50 -0.18 -18.04
CA LEU A 195 25.58 -1.10 -18.36
C LEU A 195 26.63 -0.28 -19.12
N ALA A 196 27.56 0.32 -18.38
CA ALA A 196 28.83 0.74 -18.95
C ALA A 196 29.61 -0.54 -19.27
N VAL A 197 29.37 -1.10 -20.46
CA VAL A 197 30.28 -2.08 -21.04
C VAL A 197 31.45 -1.28 -21.60
N ASN A 198 32.47 -1.07 -20.77
CA ASN A 198 33.77 -0.65 -21.25
C ASN A 198 34.39 -1.85 -21.97
N TYR A 199 34.35 -1.83 -23.30
CA TYR A 199 35.28 -2.63 -24.08
C TYR A 199 36.63 -1.90 -24.08
N ASN A 200 37.63 -2.53 -23.46
CA ASN A 200 39.03 -2.31 -23.83
C ASN A 200 39.38 -3.27 -24.97
#